data_AF-A0A8S3PXH7-F1
#
_entry.id   AF-A0A8S3PXH7-F1
#
_cell.length_a   1.000
_cell.length_b   1.000
_cell.length_c   1.000
_cell.angle_alpha   90.00
_cell.angle_beta   90.00
_cell.angle_gamma   90.00
#
_symmetry.space_group_name_H-M   'P 1'
#
loop_
_entity.id
_entity.type
_entity.pdbx_description
1 polymer ?
#
loop_
_entity_poly.entity_id
_entity_poly.type
_entity_poly.pdbx_seq_one_letter_code
_entity_poly.pdbx_strand_id
1 'polypeptide(L)'
;MPGISDHDIVFMEFKITPSKLKQTPRNVPIYNKANWETMKKEVINLQHTIQEKVNTHTVDELWLEFKTKLNELVSEHIPHKKLTTKNKTPWVTFETRKLMKKRDRLYKKMKKSGNDNMRNKYKQIKHQVQKQPRQSYWQYIEKIVTPKPDEINFQT
;
A
#
# COMPACT_ATOMS: atom_id res chain seq x y z
N MET A 1 23.46 54.64 4.86
CA MET A 1 23.33 53.69 6.00
C MET A 1 24.07 52.42 5.59
N PRO A 2 25.06 51.96 6.37
CA PRO A 2 25.79 50.72 6.08
C PRO A 2 24.85 49.50 6.26
N GLY A 3 24.91 48.55 5.32
CA GLY A 3 24.13 47.31 5.33
C GLY A 3 24.58 46.34 6.42
N ILE A 4 23.64 45.52 6.89
CA ILE A 4 23.64 44.89 8.23
C ILE A 4 24.53 43.61 8.32
N SER A 5 25.32 43.25 7.30
CA SER A 5 26.13 42.01 7.31
C SER A 5 27.35 42.13 6.39
N ASP A 6 28.50 41.64 6.85
CA ASP A 6 29.76 41.45 6.11
C ASP A 6 29.80 40.12 5.31
N HIS A 7 28.76 39.30 5.47
CA HIS A 7 28.58 38.05 4.73
C HIS A 7 27.66 38.20 3.51
N ASP A 8 28.10 37.65 2.37
CA ASP A 8 27.30 37.52 1.15
C ASP A 8 26.22 36.43 1.30
N ILE A 9 25.02 36.72 0.81
CA ILE A 9 23.93 35.74 0.76
C ILE A 9 24.16 34.82 -0.45
N VAL A 10 24.54 33.58 -0.19
CA VAL A 10 24.61 32.55 -1.24
C VAL A 10 23.19 32.10 -1.58
N PHE A 11 22.76 32.40 -2.81
CA PHE A 11 21.49 31.96 -3.36
C PHE A 11 21.71 30.84 -4.39
N MET A 12 20.86 29.81 -4.34
CA MET A 12 20.83 28.78 -5.37
C MET A 12 19.39 28.41 -5.69
N GLU A 13 19.10 28.23 -6.98
CA GLU A 13 17.80 27.80 -7.48
C GLU A 13 17.94 26.41 -8.11
N PHE A 14 17.06 25.50 -7.71
CA PHE A 14 16.99 24.17 -8.31
C PHE A 14 15.63 23.94 -8.95
N LYS A 15 15.64 23.47 -10.19
CA LYS A 15 14.44 22.97 -10.87
C LYS A 15 14.38 21.45 -10.76
N ILE A 16 13.81 20.95 -9.68
CA ILE A 16 13.70 19.51 -9.41
C ILE A 16 12.30 19.02 -9.81
N THR A 17 12.24 18.00 -10.66
CA THR A 17 11.00 17.26 -10.93
C THR A 17 11.17 15.84 -10.36
N PRO A 18 10.57 15.51 -9.21
CA PRO A 18 10.73 14.19 -8.63
C PRO A 18 10.06 13.14 -9.53
N SER A 19 10.84 12.17 -10.00
CA SER A 19 10.29 11.01 -10.70
C SER A 19 9.48 10.17 -9.71
N LYS A 20 8.18 10.00 -9.98
CA LYS A 20 7.35 9.11 -9.16
C LYS A 20 7.66 7.67 -9.53
N LEU A 21 8.07 6.86 -8.56
CA LEU A 21 8.12 5.41 -8.72
C LEU A 21 6.70 4.91 -9.01
N LYS A 22 6.48 4.44 -10.24
CA LYS A 22 5.24 3.74 -10.59
C LYS A 22 5.35 2.36 -9.97
N GLN A 23 4.53 2.10 -8.95
CA GLN A 23 4.44 0.75 -8.39
C GLN A 23 3.92 -0.20 -9.47
N THR A 24 4.62 -1.31 -9.69
CA THR A 24 4.21 -2.31 -10.67
C THR A 24 2.89 -2.94 -10.22
N PRO A 25 1.88 -3.06 -11.12
CA PRO A 25 0.66 -3.78 -10.80
C PRO A 25 1.00 -5.22 -10.42
N ARG A 26 0.46 -5.69 -9.30
CA ARG A 26 0.67 -7.07 -8.84
C ARG A 26 -0.52 -7.93 -9.22
N ASN A 27 -0.25 -9.12 -9.77
CA ASN A 27 -1.26 -10.15 -9.92
C ASN A 27 -1.38 -10.94 -8.60
N VAL A 28 -2.60 -11.15 -8.14
CA VAL A 28 -2.89 -11.92 -6.93
C VAL A 28 -3.83 -13.08 -7.29
N PRO A 29 -3.48 -14.32 -6.94
CA PRO A 29 -4.32 -15.48 -7.20
C PRO A 29 -5.64 -15.41 -6.42
N ILE A 30 -6.72 -15.86 -7.05
CA ILE A 30 -8.08 -15.88 -6.51
C ILE A 30 -8.45 -17.34 -6.18
N TYR A 31 -7.93 -17.84 -5.06
CA TYR A 31 -8.06 -19.26 -4.67
C TYR A 31 -9.50 -19.76 -4.51
N ASN A 32 -10.45 -18.87 -4.16
CA ASN A 32 -11.86 -19.25 -4.07
C ASN A 32 -12.51 -19.53 -5.44
N LYS A 33 -11.81 -19.25 -6.55
CA LYS A 33 -12.25 -19.55 -7.93
C LYS A 33 -11.35 -20.57 -8.62
N ALA A 34 -10.46 -21.22 -7.88
CA ALA A 34 -9.57 -22.22 -8.44
C ALA A 34 -10.33 -23.48 -8.87
N ASN A 35 -9.91 -24.09 -9.98
CA ASN A 35 -10.36 -25.41 -10.40
C ASN A 35 -9.60 -26.50 -9.62
N TRP A 36 -9.99 -26.69 -8.36
CA TRP A 36 -9.30 -27.60 -7.44
C TRP A 36 -9.34 -29.07 -7.89
N GLU A 37 -10.43 -29.51 -8.53
CA GLU A 37 -10.58 -30.89 -8.99
C GLU A 37 -9.54 -31.25 -10.05
N THR A 38 -9.33 -30.37 -11.03
CA THR A 38 -8.35 -30.61 -12.09
C THR A 38 -6.93 -30.45 -11.57
N MET A 39 -6.69 -29.40 -10.78
CA MET A 39 -5.38 -29.17 -10.15
C MET A 39 -4.95 -30.35 -9.26
N LYS A 40 -5.87 -30.95 -8.49
CA LYS A 40 -5.56 -32.10 -7.64
C LYS A 40 -5.12 -33.31 -8.46
N LYS A 41 -5.78 -33.59 -9.58
CA LYS A 41 -5.39 -34.69 -10.48
C LYS A 41 -3.99 -34.47 -11.06
N GLU A 42 -3.69 -33.24 -11.48
CA GLU A 42 -2.38 -32.91 -12.04
C GLU A 42 -1.27 -32.94 -10.98
N VAL A 43 -1.56 -32.54 -9.73
CA VAL A 43 -0.61 -32.69 -8.62
C VAL A 43 -0.34 -34.17 -8.29
N ILE A 44 -1.35 -35.04 -8.34
CA ILE A 44 -1.15 -36.49 -8.17
C ILE A 44 -0.25 -37.04 -9.29
N ASN A 45 -0.48 -36.63 -10.53
CA ASN A 45 0.40 -37.02 -11.65
C ASN A 45 1.84 -36.52 -11.44
N LEU A 46 2.02 -35.28 -11.00
CA LEU A 46 3.32 -34.71 -10.67
C LEU A 46 4.05 -35.52 -9.59
N GLN A 47 3.34 -35.98 -8.56
CA GLN A 47 3.90 -36.86 -7.53
C GLN A 47 4.48 -38.14 -8.15
N HIS A 48 3.73 -38.79 -9.04
CA HIS A 48 4.20 -40.00 -9.72
C HIS A 48 5.46 -39.73 -10.55
N THR A 49 5.47 -38.64 -11.33
CA THR A 49 6.64 -38.24 -12.14
C THR A 49 7.88 -37.96 -11.27
N ILE A 50 7.72 -37.30 -10.13
CA ILE A 50 8.83 -37.04 -9.21
C ILE A 50 9.33 -38.36 -8.62
N GLN A 51 8.43 -39.25 -8.22
CA GLN A 51 8.76 -40.52 -7.59
C GLN A 51 9.60 -41.43 -8.52
N GLU A 52 9.30 -41.44 -9.82
CA GLU A 52 10.10 -42.16 -10.83
C GLU A 52 11.52 -41.62 -10.98
N LYS A 53 11.72 -40.34 -10.69
CA LYS A 53 13.00 -39.62 -10.88
C LYS A 53 13.87 -39.57 -9.62
N VAL A 54 13.40 -40.05 -8.48
CA VAL A 54 14.12 -39.97 -7.18
C VAL A 54 15.52 -40.58 -7.24
N ASN A 55 15.70 -41.68 -7.98
CA ASN A 55 16.98 -42.39 -8.05
C ASN A 55 17.90 -41.87 -9.16
N THR A 56 17.40 -41.00 -10.05
CA THR A 56 18.13 -40.53 -11.25
C THR A 56 18.48 -39.06 -11.20
N HIS A 57 17.83 -38.28 -10.33
CA HIS A 57 18.03 -36.84 -10.20
C HIS A 57 18.46 -36.47 -8.78
N THR A 58 19.15 -35.34 -8.67
CA THR A 58 19.49 -34.74 -7.39
C THR A 58 18.25 -34.12 -6.72
N VAL A 59 18.34 -33.91 -5.41
CA VAL A 59 17.27 -33.26 -4.63
C VAL A 59 16.95 -31.86 -5.18
N ASP A 60 17.96 -31.10 -5.61
CA ASP A 60 17.79 -29.75 -6.15
C ASP A 60 17.04 -29.75 -7.48
N GLU A 61 17.33 -30.71 -8.36
CA GLU A 61 16.63 -30.88 -9.64
C GLU A 61 15.16 -31.25 -9.42
N LEU A 62 14.89 -32.20 -8.53
CA LEU A 62 13.53 -32.60 -8.17
C LEU A 62 12.73 -31.46 -7.53
N TRP A 63 13.38 -30.68 -6.65
CA TRP A 63 12.77 -29.49 -6.06
C TRP A 63 12.45 -28.43 -7.11
N LEU A 64 13.37 -28.18 -8.05
CA LEU A 64 13.16 -27.23 -9.13
C LEU A 64 12.01 -27.65 -10.03
N GLU A 65 11.93 -28.93 -10.39
CA GLU A 65 10.83 -29.50 -11.19
C GLU A 65 9.49 -29.33 -10.46
N PHE A 66 9.42 -29.76 -9.20
CA PHE A 66 8.23 -29.61 -8.35
C PHE A 66 7.77 -28.15 -8.28
N LYS A 67 8.69 -27.24 -7.94
CA LYS A 67 8.41 -25.81 -7.79
C LYS A 67 7.92 -25.21 -9.11
N THR A 68 8.55 -25.56 -10.22
CA THR A 68 8.19 -25.01 -11.55
C THR A 68 6.80 -25.49 -11.94
N LYS A 69 6.55 -26.80 -11.85
CA LYS A 69 5.24 -27.38 -12.17
C LYS A 69 4.15 -26.85 -11.27
N LEU A 70 4.39 -26.74 -9.96
CA LEU A 70 3.42 -26.15 -9.04
C LEU A 70 3.06 -24.71 -9.41
N ASN A 71 4.04 -23.89 -9.83
CA ASN A 71 3.77 -22.52 -10.27
C ASN A 71 2.97 -22.47 -11.58
N GLU A 72 3.24 -23.39 -12.53
CA GLU A 72 2.45 -23.54 -13.75
C GLU A 72 1.00 -23.89 -13.42
N LEU A 73 0.78 -24.89 -12.56
CA LEU A 73 -0.55 -25.31 -12.11
C LEU A 73 -1.31 -24.17 -11.44
N VAL A 74 -0.63 -23.38 -10.59
CA VAL A 74 -1.21 -22.19 -9.97
C VAL A 74 -1.58 -21.15 -11.03
N SER A 75 -0.74 -20.94 -12.04
CA SER A 75 -1.02 -19.97 -13.11
C SER A 75 -2.19 -20.39 -14.00
N GLU A 76 -2.34 -21.69 -14.26
CA GLU A 76 -3.34 -22.25 -15.17
C GLU A 76 -4.71 -22.42 -14.49
N HIS A 77 -4.73 -23.03 -13.29
CA HIS A 77 -5.97 -23.43 -12.63
C HIS A 77 -6.51 -22.40 -11.65
N ILE A 78 -5.75 -21.34 -11.35
CA ILE A 78 -6.16 -20.29 -10.41
C ILE A 78 -6.27 -18.95 -11.13
N PRO A 79 -7.48 -18.40 -11.28
CA PRO A 79 -7.66 -17.08 -11.86
C PRO A 79 -6.88 -16.01 -11.08
N HIS A 80 -6.22 -15.11 -11.79
CA HIS A 80 -5.45 -14.02 -11.19
C HIS A 80 -6.17 -12.68 -11.31
N LYS A 81 -6.15 -11.90 -10.23
CA LYS A 81 -6.62 -10.52 -10.21
C LYS A 81 -5.45 -9.55 -10.33
N LYS A 82 -5.47 -8.71 -11.36
CA LYS A 82 -4.54 -7.58 -11.46
C LYS A 82 -4.95 -6.49 -10.47
N LEU A 83 -4.12 -6.24 -9.46
CA LEU A 83 -4.30 -5.14 -8.53
C LEU A 83 -3.71 -3.87 -9.14
N THR A 84 -4.57 -2.87 -9.33
CA THR A 84 -4.13 -1.54 -9.73
C THR A 84 -3.66 -0.76 -8.52
N THR A 85 -2.53 -0.08 -8.68
CA THR A 85 -1.98 0.80 -7.65
C THR A 85 -2.75 2.11 -7.68
N LYS A 86 -3.45 2.42 -6.59
CA LYS A 86 -4.12 3.73 -6.46
C LYS A 86 -3.12 4.72 -5.90
N ASN A 87 -2.90 5.83 -6.61
CA ASN A 87 -2.14 6.99 -6.12
C ASN A 87 -2.92 7.65 -4.97
N LYS A 88 -2.82 7.07 -3.78
CA LYS A 88 -3.41 7.61 -2.57
C LYS A 88 -2.34 8.40 -1.83
N THR A 89 -2.72 9.58 -1.36
CA THR A 89 -1.88 10.33 -0.44
C THR A 89 -1.78 9.57 0.89
N PRO A 90 -0.57 9.33 1.41
CA PRO A 90 -0.37 8.50 2.60
C PRO A 90 -0.98 9.12 3.86
N TRP A 91 -1.08 10.46 3.92
CA TRP A 91 -1.71 11.19 5.01
C TRP A 91 -3.25 11.21 4.96
N VAL A 92 -3.90 10.71 3.89
CA VAL A 92 -5.36 10.53 3.86
C VAL A 92 -5.70 9.13 4.36
N THR A 93 -5.73 9.02 5.68
CA THR A 93 -5.94 7.78 6.42
C THR A 93 -7.39 7.26 6.33
N PHE A 94 -7.60 6.02 6.77
CA PHE A 94 -8.95 5.46 6.89
C PHE A 94 -9.85 6.30 7.82
N GLU A 95 -9.30 6.74 8.96
CA GLU A 95 -10.00 7.60 9.92
C GLU A 95 -10.41 8.93 9.30
N THR A 96 -9.53 9.56 8.53
CA THR A 96 -9.86 10.78 7.78
C THR A 96 -11.06 10.55 6.85
N ARG A 97 -11.07 9.44 6.10
CA ARG A 97 -12.20 9.09 5.21
C ARG A 97 -13.49 8.82 6.01
N LYS A 98 -13.39 8.20 7.18
CA LYS A 98 -14.54 7.94 8.07
C LYS A 98 -15.14 9.27 8.57
N LEU A 99 -14.31 10.23 8.97
CA LEU A 99 -14.75 11.57 9.36
C LEU A 99 -15.40 12.32 8.19
N MET A 100 -14.85 12.25 6.97
CA MET A 100 -15.45 12.84 5.77
C MET A 100 -16.85 12.27 5.51
N LYS A 101 -17.01 10.95 5.56
CA LYS A 101 -18.34 10.30 5.42
C LYS A 101 -19.31 10.73 6.52
N LYS A 102 -18.83 10.87 7.77
CA LYS A 102 -19.65 11.36 8.90
C LYS A 102 -20.11 12.79 8.68
N ARG A 103 -19.20 13.68 8.24
CA ARG A 103 -19.52 15.07 7.86
C ARG A 103 -20.62 15.12 6.82
N ASP A 104 -20.49 14.34 5.74
CA ASP A 104 -21.42 14.36 4.62
C ASP A 104 -22.81 13.86 5.01
N ARG A 105 -22.87 12.80 5.85
CA ARG A 105 -24.13 12.32 6.44
C ARG A 105 -24.79 13.39 7.32
N LEU A 106 -24.02 14.07 8.16
CA LEU A 106 -24.54 15.14 9.02
C LEU A 106 -25.02 16.34 8.22
N TYR A 107 -24.32 16.73 7.16
CA TYR A 107 -24.75 17.81 6.27
C TYR A 107 -26.12 17.51 5.64
N LYS A 108 -26.30 16.30 5.11
CA LYS A 108 -27.58 15.86 4.54
C LYS A 108 -28.71 15.89 5.58
N LYS A 109 -28.44 15.43 6.81
CA LYS A 109 -29.42 15.48 7.92
C LYS A 109 -29.75 16.91 8.33
N MET A 110 -28.74 17.75 8.51
CA MET A 110 -28.89 19.17 8.88
C MET A 110 -29.75 19.92 7.86
N LYS A 111 -29.49 19.74 6.55
CA LYS A 111 -30.26 20.37 5.48
C LYS A 111 -31.75 19.97 5.47
N LYS A 112 -32.08 18.77 5.94
CA LYS A 112 -33.46 18.29 6.04
C LYS A 112 -34.18 18.73 7.33
N SER A 113 -33.44 18.83 8.43
CA SER A 113 -34.02 18.99 9.77
C SER A 113 -34.09 20.43 10.28
N GLY A 114 -33.31 21.37 9.71
CA GLY A 114 -33.27 22.78 10.16
C GLY A 114 -32.75 23.01 11.60
N ASN A 115 -32.37 21.95 12.32
CA ASN A 115 -32.04 21.99 13.75
C ASN A 115 -30.63 22.54 14.02
N ASP A 116 -30.53 23.54 14.90
CA ASP A 116 -29.28 24.18 15.30
C ASP A 116 -28.28 23.25 16.03
N ASN A 117 -28.76 22.27 16.79
CA ASN A 117 -27.89 21.26 17.40
C ASN A 117 -27.18 20.43 16.32
N MET A 118 -27.89 20.09 15.23
CA MET A 118 -27.29 19.39 14.09
C MET A 118 -26.30 20.27 13.33
N ARG A 119 -26.57 21.58 13.26
CA ARG A 119 -25.65 22.58 12.71
C ARG A 119 -24.34 22.66 13.51
N ASN A 120 -24.43 22.65 14.84
CA ASN A 120 -23.26 22.67 15.73
C ASN A 120 -22.44 21.38 15.61
N LYS A 121 -23.09 20.21 15.62
CA LYS A 121 -22.42 18.92 15.39
C LYS A 121 -21.74 18.85 14.02
N TYR A 122 -22.38 19.38 12.98
CA TYR A 122 -21.77 19.48 11.65
C TYR A 122 -20.52 20.36 11.66
N LYS A 123 -20.56 21.55 12.28
CA LYS A 123 -19.41 22.45 12.40
C LYS A 123 -18.22 21.77 13.10
N GLN A 124 -18.47 21.07 14.22
CA GLN A 124 -17.44 20.34 14.94
C GLN A 124 -16.76 19.27 14.06
N ILE A 125 -17.54 18.42 13.39
CA ILE A 125 -16.99 17.38 12.51
C ILE A 125 -16.30 18.00 11.29
N LYS A 126 -16.81 19.12 10.75
CA LYS A 126 -16.15 19.85 9.66
C LYS A 126 -14.75 20.31 10.08
N HIS A 127 -14.61 20.91 11.26
CA HIS A 127 -13.30 21.32 11.79
C HIS A 127 -12.36 20.13 12.00
N GLN A 128 -12.87 19.00 12.52
CA GLN A 128 -12.07 17.77 12.67
C GLN A 128 -11.58 17.24 11.32
N VAL A 129 -12.44 17.23 10.29
CA VAL A 129 -12.06 16.83 8.92
C VAL A 129 -10.98 17.75 8.33
N GLN A 130 -10.97 19.04 8.67
CA GLN A 130 -9.93 19.96 8.22
C GLN A 130 -8.62 19.76 8.97
N LYS A 131 -8.67 19.48 10.28
CA LYS A 131 -7.49 19.27 11.13
C LYS A 131 -6.79 17.94 10.85
N GLN A 132 -7.54 16.86 10.65
CA GLN A 132 -7.02 15.49 10.61
C GLN A 132 -6.00 15.22 9.49
N PRO A 133 -6.22 15.63 8.22
CA PRO A 133 -5.24 15.43 7.16
C PRO A 133 -3.93 16.17 7.43
N ARG A 134 -4.00 17.37 8.03
CA ARG A 134 -2.83 18.18 8.36
C ARG A 134 -1.99 17.50 9.45
N GLN A 135 -2.63 16.99 10.50
CA GLN A 135 -1.95 16.22 11.53
C GLN A 135 -1.34 14.93 10.95
N SER A 136 -2.09 14.20 10.15
CA SER A 136 -1.62 12.97 9.50
C SER A 136 -0.46 13.22 8.53
N TYR A 137 -0.42 14.41 7.91
CA TYR A 137 0.69 14.83 7.06
C TYR A 137 1.97 15.02 7.86
N TRP A 138 1.92 15.77 8.96
CA TRP A 138 3.10 15.99 9.80
C TRP A 138 3.63 14.68 10.41
N GLN A 139 2.73 13.81 10.89
CA GLN A 139 3.11 12.48 11.37
C GLN A 139 3.79 11.63 10.29
N TYR A 140 3.33 11.74 9.03
CA TYR A 140 3.94 11.04 7.91
C TYR A 140 5.34 11.59 7.58
N ILE A 141 5.50 12.92 7.56
CA ILE A 141 6.81 13.56 7.33
C ILE A 141 7.78 13.21 8.44
N GLU A 142 7.37 13.31 9.70
CA GLU A 142 8.19 12.92 10.86
C GLU A 142 8.67 11.47 10.72
N LYS A 143 7.78 10.55 10.32
CA LYS A 143 8.15 9.15 10.09
C LYS A 143 9.17 8.94 8.96
N ILE A 144 9.20 9.80 7.94
CA ILE A 144 10.15 9.69 6.82
C ILE A 144 11.50 10.31 7.18
N VAL A 145 11.47 11.43 7.91
CA VAL A 145 12.66 12.23 8.21
C VAL A 145 13.41 11.69 9.42
N THR A 146 12.70 11.17 10.42
CA THR A 146 13.32 10.64 11.64
C THR A 146 13.86 9.24 11.38
N PRO A 147 15.18 9.01 11.52
CA PRO A 147 15.78 7.68 11.36
C PRO A 147 15.26 6.72 12.43
N LYS A 148 15.18 5.43 12.10
CA LYS A 148 14.76 4.42 13.08
C LYS A 148 15.86 4.24 14.13
N PRO A 149 15.51 4.00 15.40
CA PRO A 149 16.49 3.78 16.47
C PRO A 149 17.52 2.68 16.15
N ASP A 150 17.10 1.67 15.38
CA ASP A 150 17.93 0.52 15.02
C ASP A 150 19.01 0.83 13.96
N GLU A 151 18.95 2.00 13.31
CA GLU A 151 19.91 2.43 12.27
C GLU A 151 21.03 3.32 12.85
N ILE A 152 21.02 3.62 14.15
CA ILE A 152 21.97 4.53 14.82
C ILE A 152 23.25 3.79 15.28
N ASN A 153 23.25 2.45 15.30
CA ASN A 153 24.37 1.64 15.80
C ASN A 153 25.43 1.26 14.75
N PHE A 154 25.85 2.21 13.91
CA PHE A 154 27.03 2.03 13.07
C PHE A 154 27.84 3.31 13.00
N GLN A 155 28.53 3.65 14.10
CA GLN A 155 29.74 4.47 14.10
C GLN A 155 30.39 4.44 15.50
N THR A 156 31.30 3.48 15.68
CA THR A 156 32.48 3.58 16.57
C THR A 156 33.63 2.89 15.87
#